data_AF-A0A2A4PLY2-F1
#
_entry.id   AF-A0A2A4PLY2-F1
#
_cell.length_a   1.000
_cell.length_b   1.000
_cell.length_c   1.000
_cell.angle_alpha   90.00
_cell.angle_beta   90.00
_cell.angle_gamma   90.00
#
_symmetry.space_group_name_H-M   'P 1'
#
loop_
_entity.id
_entity.type
_entity.pdbx_description
1 polymer ?
#
loop_
_entity_poly.entity_id
_entity_poly.type
_entity_poly.pdbx_seq_one_letter_code
_entity_poly.pdbx_strand_id
1 'polypeptide(L)'
;MRLFIMMLVGLMVVNYTHAEIFTYKDAQGNVVFSDVAVKGAKTVKVPPVMTYQSTAPNSVASTRESQQAQSSHKPYQRLTILVPEREGTIRSNQGEVTIRYSVSPVLQNGDFVQAFLDGELQEGLILKGLDRGEHTIRIQVVDANGYAHVTSDDVVFYLRHQSKINPIAKAKAKAKAKAKAK
;
A
#
# COMPACT_ATOMS: atom_id res chain seq x y z
N MET A 1 43.58 -44.50 18.33
CA MET A 1 43.74 -43.07 18.02
C MET A 1 43.05 -42.61 16.73
N ARG A 2 42.99 -43.42 15.65
CA ARG A 2 42.23 -43.08 14.41
C ARG A 2 40.71 -43.02 14.60
N LEU A 3 40.14 -43.87 15.47
CA LEU A 3 38.71 -43.89 15.76
C LEU A 3 38.23 -42.64 16.53
N PHE A 4 39.09 -42.06 17.36
CA PHE A 4 38.77 -40.88 18.18
C PHE A 4 38.76 -39.58 17.35
N ILE A 5 39.57 -39.51 16.29
CA ILE A 5 39.63 -38.36 15.38
C ILE A 5 38.38 -38.33 14.47
N MET A 6 37.85 -39.49 14.06
CA MET A 6 36.59 -39.59 13.31
C MET A 6 35.37 -39.14 14.13
N MET A 7 35.38 -39.39 15.44
CA MET A 7 34.30 -38.96 16.34
C MET A 7 34.29 -37.44 16.57
N LEU A 8 35.46 -36.79 16.53
CA LEU A 8 35.58 -35.34 16.73
C LEU A 8 35.19 -34.52 15.48
N VAL A 9 35.42 -35.05 14.28
CA VAL A 9 35.06 -34.39 13.00
C VAL A 9 33.56 -34.48 12.72
N GLY A 10 32.86 -35.49 13.26
CA GLY A 10 31.39 -35.59 13.16
C GLY A 10 30.63 -34.56 13.99
N LEU A 11 31.28 -33.90 14.95
CA LEU A 11 30.62 -32.97 15.88
C LEU A 11 30.53 -31.52 15.36
N MET A 12 31.06 -31.24 14.16
CA MET A 12 31.07 -29.90 13.54
C MET A 12 30.13 -29.81 12.32
N VAL A 13 29.02 -30.55 12.33
CA VAL A 13 27.96 -30.34 11.32
C VAL A 13 27.09 -29.16 11.75
N VAL A 14 27.33 -28.06 11.05
CA VAL A 14 26.67 -26.76 11.00
C VAL A 14 25.15 -26.82 11.16
N ASN A 15 24.58 -26.03 12.07
CA ASN A 15 23.15 -25.74 12.09
C ASN A 15 22.88 -24.44 11.30
N TYR A 16 22.28 -24.58 10.12
CA TYR A 16 21.66 -23.47 9.40
C TYR A 16 20.32 -23.13 10.07
N THR A 17 20.18 -21.94 10.65
CA THR A 17 18.89 -21.47 11.18
C THR A 17 18.12 -20.75 10.07
N HIS A 18 17.13 -21.43 9.49
CA HIS A 18 16.09 -20.79 8.68
C HIS A 18 15.04 -20.18 9.63
N ALA A 19 14.77 -18.88 9.50
CA ALA A 19 13.67 -18.21 10.21
C ALA A 19 12.40 -18.32 9.35
N GLU A 20 11.42 -19.08 9.83
CA GLU A 20 10.15 -19.35 9.16
C GLU A 20 9.01 -18.72 9.98
N ILE A 21 8.18 -17.87 9.35
CA ILE A 21 7.10 -17.11 10.00
C ILE A 21 5.77 -17.82 9.76
N PHE A 22 5.02 -18.14 10.82
CA PHE A 22 3.75 -18.87 10.73
C PHE A 22 2.53 -17.96 11.01
N THR A 23 1.47 -18.16 10.23
CA THR A 23 0.22 -17.39 10.32
C THR A 23 -0.97 -18.32 10.57
N TYR A 24 -1.87 -17.97 11.49
CA TYR A 24 -3.13 -18.70 11.68
C TYR A 24 -4.33 -17.75 11.76
N LYS A 25 -5.52 -18.29 11.49
CA LYS A 25 -6.80 -17.57 11.61
C LYS A 25 -7.53 -18.02 12.87
N ASP A 26 -8.00 -17.08 13.68
CA ASP A 26 -8.80 -17.37 14.86
C ASP A 26 -10.29 -17.63 14.51
N ALA A 27 -11.08 -18.02 15.51
CA ALA A 27 -12.49 -18.37 15.36
C ALA A 27 -13.40 -17.18 15.03
N GLN A 28 -12.85 -15.95 15.00
CA GLN A 28 -13.54 -14.72 14.64
C GLN A 28 -13.12 -14.21 13.26
N GLY A 29 -12.23 -14.93 12.55
CA GLY A 29 -11.78 -14.60 11.20
C GLY A 29 -10.60 -13.64 11.13
N ASN A 30 -9.96 -13.30 12.26
CA ASN A 30 -8.80 -12.42 12.29
C ASN A 30 -7.51 -13.23 12.09
N VAL A 31 -6.55 -12.63 11.39
CA VAL A 31 -5.25 -13.24 11.09
C VAL A 31 -4.26 -12.86 12.19
N VAL A 32 -3.81 -13.86 12.96
CA VAL A 32 -2.84 -13.68 14.05
C VAL A 32 -1.54 -14.38 13.65
N PHE A 33 -0.43 -13.64 13.73
CA PHE A 33 0.92 -14.15 13.47
C PHE A 33 1.53 -14.65 14.79
N SER A 34 2.04 -15.87 14.81
CA SER A 34 2.61 -16.48 16.03
C SER A 34 3.82 -17.35 15.68
N ASP A 35 4.87 -17.24 16.48
CA ASP A 35 6.18 -17.88 16.28
C ASP A 35 6.29 -19.28 16.90
N VAL A 36 5.16 -19.96 17.16
CA VAL A 36 5.14 -21.28 17.80
C VAL A 36 4.31 -22.29 17.01
N ALA A 37 4.94 -23.39 16.60
CA ALA A 37 4.33 -24.45 15.80
C ALA A 37 3.32 -25.30 16.60
N VAL A 38 2.12 -25.51 16.05
CA VAL A 38 1.10 -26.40 16.61
C VAL A 38 1.03 -27.71 15.83
N LYS A 39 0.95 -28.83 16.55
CA LYS A 39 1.00 -30.21 16.03
C LYS A 39 -0.29 -30.55 15.27
N GLY A 40 -0.20 -30.86 13.96
CA GLY A 40 -1.32 -31.46 13.19
C GLY A 40 -1.65 -30.88 11.81
N ALA A 41 -0.79 -30.04 11.23
CA ALA A 41 -1.09 -29.41 9.93
C ALA A 41 -1.10 -30.43 8.77
N LYS A 42 -2.23 -30.53 8.06
CA LYS A 42 -2.33 -31.25 6.78
C LYS A 42 -1.89 -30.34 5.64
N THR A 43 -1.05 -30.88 4.76
CA THR A 43 -0.52 -30.19 3.58
C THR A 43 -1.64 -29.82 2.60
N VAL A 44 -1.81 -28.52 2.35
CA VAL A 44 -2.65 -28.00 1.26
C VAL A 44 -1.76 -27.75 0.05
N LYS A 45 -1.98 -28.48 -1.05
CA LYS A 45 -1.34 -28.19 -2.34
C LYS A 45 -2.02 -26.98 -2.96
N VAL A 46 -1.30 -25.87 -3.05
CA VAL A 46 -1.74 -24.68 -3.77
C VAL A 46 -1.63 -24.98 -5.28
N PRO A 47 -2.68 -24.75 -6.09
CA PRO A 47 -2.57 -24.87 -7.53
C PRO A 47 -1.60 -23.82 -8.09
N PRO A 48 -0.89 -24.12 -9.20
CA PRO A 48 0.03 -23.16 -9.80
C PRO A 48 -0.72 -21.90 -10.23
N VAL A 49 -0.11 -20.75 -9.98
CA VAL A 49 -0.57 -19.45 -10.46
C VAL A 49 -0.67 -19.46 -11.99
N MET A 50 -1.78 -18.95 -12.52
CA MET A 50 -1.95 -18.75 -13.95
C MET A 50 -1.01 -17.64 -14.42
N THR A 51 0.13 -18.03 -14.99
CA THR A 51 1.04 -17.11 -15.67
C THR A 51 0.60 -16.89 -17.11
N TYR A 52 0.29 -15.63 -17.45
CA TYR A 52 0.13 -15.22 -18.84
C TYR A 52 1.52 -15.09 -19.49
N GLN A 53 1.76 -15.76 -20.61
CA GLN A 53 2.95 -15.56 -21.44
C GLN A 53 2.75 -14.29 -22.26
N SER A 54 3.52 -13.25 -21.98
CA SER A 54 3.60 -12.07 -22.84
C SER A 54 4.36 -12.43 -24.11
N THR A 55 3.72 -12.29 -25.27
CA THR A 55 4.38 -12.50 -26.56
C THR A 55 5.45 -11.43 -26.74
N ALA A 56 6.71 -11.86 -26.88
CA ALA A 56 7.83 -10.97 -27.09
C ALA A 56 7.58 -10.06 -28.31
N PRO A 57 7.77 -8.73 -28.19
CA PRO A 57 7.72 -7.86 -29.35
C PRO A 57 8.90 -8.17 -30.27
N ASN A 58 8.63 -8.38 -31.56
CA ASN A 58 9.66 -8.54 -32.58
C ASN A 58 10.61 -7.33 -32.53
N SER A 59 11.84 -7.57 -32.07
CA SER A 59 12.92 -6.60 -32.09
C SER A 59 13.37 -6.40 -33.53
N VAL A 60 12.99 -5.27 -34.13
CA VAL A 60 13.75 -4.72 -35.26
C VAL A 60 15.05 -4.18 -34.70
N ALA A 61 16.14 -4.88 -35.00
CA ALA A 61 17.50 -4.48 -34.65
C ALA A 61 17.82 -3.14 -35.33
N SER A 62 17.71 -2.05 -34.57
CA SER A 62 18.39 -0.81 -34.88
C SER A 62 19.63 -0.77 -34.01
N THR A 63 20.78 -1.05 -34.63
CA THR A 63 22.10 -0.81 -34.05
C THR A 63 22.25 0.68 -33.80
N ARG A 64 21.83 1.13 -32.62
CA ARG A 64 22.28 2.38 -32.02
C ARG A 64 23.30 1.98 -30.97
N GLU A 65 24.51 2.46 -31.16
CA GLU A 65 25.62 2.32 -30.22
C GLU A 65 25.10 2.51 -28.80
N SER A 66 25.12 1.42 -28.06
CA SER A 66 24.81 1.39 -26.64
C SER A 66 25.91 2.14 -25.92
N GLN A 67 25.75 3.45 -25.77
CA GLN A 67 26.17 4.08 -24.52
C GLN A 67 25.39 3.36 -23.43
N GLN A 68 26.00 2.36 -22.82
CA GLN A 68 25.60 1.85 -21.52
C GLN A 68 25.73 3.01 -20.53
N ALA A 69 24.77 3.93 -20.56
CA ALA A 69 24.30 4.56 -19.36
C ALA A 69 23.76 3.41 -18.54
N GLN A 70 24.65 2.79 -17.77
CA GLN A 70 24.29 1.95 -16.65
C GLN A 70 23.36 2.82 -15.83
N SER A 71 22.04 2.66 -16.02
CA SER A 71 21.04 3.33 -15.22
C SER A 71 21.38 2.90 -13.81
N SER A 72 22.02 3.78 -13.05
CA SER A 72 22.35 3.53 -11.67
C SER A 72 21.02 3.60 -10.93
N HIS A 73 20.21 2.56 -11.08
CA HIS A 73 18.89 2.53 -10.53
C HIS A 73 19.06 2.38 -9.03
N LYS A 74 19.08 3.52 -8.33
CA LYS A 74 19.38 3.54 -6.89
C LYS A 74 18.13 3.04 -6.16
N PRO A 75 18.25 2.18 -5.14
CA PRO A 75 17.08 1.82 -4.35
C PRO A 75 16.48 3.07 -3.71
N TYR A 76 15.14 3.14 -3.68
CA TYR A 76 14.45 4.21 -2.97
C TYR A 76 14.65 4.05 -1.47
N GLN A 77 14.99 5.14 -0.81
CA GLN A 77 15.34 5.16 0.61
C GLN A 77 14.20 5.70 1.46
N ARG A 78 13.41 6.63 0.91
CA ARG A 78 12.33 7.28 1.64
C ARG A 78 11.14 7.55 0.72
N LEU A 79 9.95 7.21 1.20
CA LEU A 79 8.67 7.62 0.64
C LEU A 79 7.77 8.07 1.79
N THR A 80 7.31 9.33 1.75
CA THR A 80 6.53 9.92 2.85
C THR A 80 5.39 10.74 2.31
N ILE A 81 4.19 10.54 2.85
CA ILE A 81 3.01 11.35 2.56
C ILE A 81 3.10 12.65 3.37
N LEU A 82 2.99 13.79 2.70
CA LEU A 82 2.98 15.13 3.29
C LEU A 82 1.56 15.66 3.47
N VAL A 83 0.66 15.34 2.54
CA VAL A 83 -0.77 15.68 2.60
C VAL A 83 -1.55 14.45 2.12
N PRO A 84 -2.59 14.00 2.83
CA PRO A 84 -3.07 14.49 4.14
C PRO A 84 -2.03 14.34 5.26
N GLU A 85 -2.11 15.20 6.27
CA GLU A 85 -1.33 15.04 7.50
C GLU A 85 -1.88 13.87 8.32
N ARG A 86 -1.01 13.18 9.06
CA ARG A 86 -1.41 12.11 9.98
C ARG A 86 -2.38 12.65 11.02
N GLU A 87 -3.51 11.96 11.14
CA GLU A 87 -4.66 12.32 12.00
C GLU A 87 -5.26 13.70 11.67
N GLY A 88 -4.90 14.27 10.52
CA GLY A 88 -5.40 15.55 10.05
C GLY A 88 -6.87 15.49 9.65
N THR A 89 -7.59 16.60 9.82
CA THR A 89 -8.99 16.71 9.38
C THR A 89 -9.11 17.58 8.14
N ILE A 90 -9.58 16.99 7.04
CA ILE A 90 -9.90 17.68 5.79
C ILE A 90 -11.39 17.99 5.73
N ARG A 91 -11.73 19.18 5.22
CA ARG A 91 -13.11 19.57 4.93
C ARG A 91 -13.32 19.66 3.42
N SER A 92 -14.13 18.76 2.87
CA SER A 92 -14.48 18.77 1.45
C SER A 92 -15.93 18.31 1.28
N ASN A 93 -16.75 19.11 0.60
CA ASN A 93 -18.14 18.74 0.33
C ASN A 93 -18.29 17.74 -0.82
N GLN A 94 -17.27 17.66 -1.67
CA GLN A 94 -17.23 16.76 -2.83
C GLN A 94 -16.44 15.48 -2.54
N GLY A 95 -15.95 15.31 -1.31
CA GLY A 95 -15.06 14.20 -0.96
C GLY A 95 -13.76 14.21 -1.74
N GLU A 96 -13.25 15.40 -2.09
CA GLU A 96 -11.99 15.56 -2.82
C GLU A 96 -10.82 15.75 -1.85
N VAL A 97 -9.78 14.93 -2.02
CA VAL A 97 -8.54 14.96 -1.21
C VAL A 97 -7.33 14.81 -2.13
N THR A 98 -6.42 15.78 -2.11
CA THR A 98 -5.18 15.74 -2.89
C THR A 98 -4.04 15.17 -2.06
N ILE A 99 -3.33 14.20 -2.64
CA ILE A 99 -2.20 13.52 -2.04
C ILE A 99 -0.93 14.25 -2.46
N ARG A 100 -0.13 14.68 -1.49
CA ARG A 100 1.23 15.21 -1.71
C ARG A 100 2.21 14.34 -0.99
N TYR A 101 3.35 14.08 -1.61
CA TYR A 101 4.37 13.20 -1.05
C TYR A 101 5.79 13.69 -1.34
N SER A 102 6.74 13.11 -0.64
CA SER A 102 8.17 13.26 -0.87
C SER A 102 8.78 11.88 -1.11
N VAL A 103 9.65 11.78 -2.11
CA VAL A 103 10.40 10.57 -2.44
C VAL A 103 11.88 10.90 -2.54
N SER A 104 12.74 10.03 -2.01
CA SER A 104 14.19 10.17 -2.09
C SER A 104 14.85 8.82 -2.40
N PRO A 105 15.70 8.72 -3.44
CA PRO A 105 16.03 9.76 -4.44
C PRO A 105 14.82 10.13 -5.32
N VAL A 106 14.99 11.10 -6.23
CA VAL A 106 13.91 11.49 -7.15
C VAL A 106 13.41 10.28 -7.94
N LEU A 107 12.12 10.30 -8.28
CA LEU A 107 11.49 9.25 -9.06
C LEU A 107 12.27 9.01 -10.35
N GLN A 108 12.60 7.75 -10.61
CA GLN A 108 13.43 7.32 -11.71
C GLN A 108 12.58 7.04 -12.94
N ASN A 109 13.20 7.11 -14.12
CA ASN A 109 12.48 6.96 -15.38
C ASN A 109 11.84 5.56 -15.48
N GLY A 110 10.54 5.55 -15.78
CA GLY A 110 9.75 4.32 -15.89
C GLY A 110 8.99 3.94 -14.63
N ASP A 111 9.34 4.53 -13.48
CA ASP A 111 8.63 4.32 -12.23
C ASP A 111 7.52 5.35 -12.05
N PHE A 112 6.47 4.96 -11.34
CA PHE A 112 5.34 5.81 -11.04
C PHE A 112 4.81 5.54 -9.62
N VAL A 113 4.05 6.51 -9.10
CA VAL A 113 3.44 6.40 -7.78
C VAL A 113 2.00 5.96 -7.90
N GLN A 114 1.65 4.91 -7.16
CA GLN A 114 0.29 4.45 -6.98
C GLN A 114 -0.20 4.81 -5.58
N ALA A 115 -1.47 5.18 -5.47
CA ALA A 115 -2.13 5.47 -4.21
C ALA A 115 -3.18 4.41 -3.88
N PHE A 116 -3.26 4.08 -2.61
CA PHE A 116 -4.26 3.18 -2.05
C PHE A 116 -5.03 3.94 -0.98
N LEU A 117 -6.36 3.84 -1.06
CA LEU A 117 -7.29 4.37 -0.08
C LEU A 117 -8.05 3.20 0.53
N ASP A 118 -7.97 3.03 1.85
CA ASP A 118 -8.64 1.95 2.59
C ASP A 118 -8.32 0.54 2.04
N GLY A 119 -7.13 0.39 1.44
CA GLY A 119 -6.67 -0.84 0.80
C GLY A 119 -7.02 -0.98 -0.69
N GLU A 120 -7.80 -0.06 -1.26
CA GLU A 120 -8.20 -0.07 -2.67
C GLU A 120 -7.33 0.86 -3.52
N LEU A 121 -6.88 0.36 -4.67
CA LEU A 121 -6.07 1.13 -5.63
C LEU A 121 -6.89 2.28 -6.24
N GLN A 122 -6.27 3.46 -6.33
CA GLN A 122 -6.89 4.68 -6.83
C GLN A 122 -6.29 5.12 -8.17
N GLU A 123 -7.12 5.69 -9.06
CA GLU A 123 -6.73 6.17 -10.39
C GLU A 123 -5.98 7.51 -10.38
N GLY A 124 -5.14 7.73 -9.36
CA GLY A 124 -4.28 8.90 -9.27
C GLY A 124 -4.10 9.42 -7.85
N LEU A 125 -3.57 10.64 -7.78
CA LEU A 125 -3.22 11.31 -6.52
C LEU A 125 -4.27 12.32 -6.05
N ILE A 126 -5.35 12.49 -6.81
CA ILE A 126 -6.51 13.29 -6.43
C ILE A 126 -7.66 12.33 -6.21
N LEU A 127 -7.95 12.06 -4.95
CA LEU A 127 -9.04 11.21 -4.53
C LEU A 127 -10.34 12.00 -4.64
N LYS A 128 -11.41 11.36 -5.10
CA LYS A 128 -12.72 11.99 -5.31
C LYS A 128 -13.82 11.09 -4.80
N GLY A 129 -14.94 11.69 -4.38
CA GLY A 129 -16.10 10.94 -3.93
C GLY A 129 -15.92 10.24 -2.59
N LEU A 130 -14.97 10.68 -1.76
CA LEU A 130 -14.80 10.11 -0.43
C LEU A 130 -15.96 10.48 0.49
N ASP A 131 -16.43 9.47 1.22
CA ASP A 131 -17.42 9.65 2.27
C ASP A 131 -16.84 10.39 3.48
N ARG A 132 -17.70 10.93 4.33
CA ARG A 132 -17.24 11.50 5.61
C ARG A 132 -16.77 10.36 6.51
N GLY A 133 -15.70 10.56 7.27
CA GLY A 133 -15.23 9.56 8.23
C GLY A 133 -13.72 9.51 8.35
N GLU A 134 -13.24 8.40 8.88
CA GLU A 134 -11.84 8.02 8.92
C GLU A 134 -11.47 7.32 7.61
N HIS A 135 -10.30 7.65 7.07
CA HIS A 135 -9.72 7.02 5.90
C HIS A 135 -8.24 6.75 6.13
N THR A 136 -7.76 5.66 5.56
CA THR A 136 -6.34 5.30 5.57
C THR A 136 -5.79 5.43 4.17
N ILE A 137 -4.68 6.15 4.02
CA ILE A 137 -3.96 6.26 2.76
C ILE A 137 -2.57 5.66 2.86
N ARG A 138 -2.17 4.98 1.78
CA ARG A 138 -0.82 4.48 1.53
C ARG A 138 -0.42 4.79 0.09
N ILE A 139 0.86 5.06 -0.14
CA ILE A 139 1.39 5.20 -1.50
C ILE A 139 2.56 4.24 -1.72
N GLN A 140 2.78 3.86 -2.97
CA GLN A 140 3.87 2.96 -3.37
C GLN A 140 4.52 3.49 -4.65
N VAL A 141 5.83 3.34 -4.75
CA VAL A 141 6.55 3.53 -6.02
C VAL A 141 6.67 2.18 -6.70
N VAL A 142 6.19 2.09 -7.92
CA VAL A 142 6.16 0.86 -8.72
C VAL A 142 6.83 1.07 -10.08
N ASP A 143 7.38 0.01 -10.66
CA ASP A 143 7.84 0.01 -12.05
C ASP A 143 6.71 -0.27 -13.05
N ALA A 144 7.03 -0.23 -14.34
CA ALA A 144 6.13 -0.60 -15.44
C ALA A 144 5.63 -2.06 -15.38
N ASN A 145 6.29 -2.95 -14.62
CA ASN A 145 5.89 -4.34 -14.42
C ASN A 145 5.00 -4.53 -13.19
N GLY A 146 4.75 -3.47 -12.40
CA GLY A 146 3.99 -3.50 -11.16
C GLY A 146 4.80 -3.94 -9.93
N TYR A 147 6.12 -4.02 -10.01
CA TYR A 147 6.98 -4.30 -8.87
C TYR A 147 7.07 -3.08 -7.95
N ALA A 148 6.67 -3.22 -6.69
CA ALA A 148 6.75 -2.16 -5.70
C ALA A 148 8.19 -2.04 -5.14
N HIS A 149 8.88 -0.96 -5.47
CA HIS A 149 10.23 -0.69 -4.97
C HIS A 149 10.25 -0.19 -3.52
N VAL A 150 9.26 0.63 -3.16
CA VAL A 150 9.12 1.17 -1.81
C VAL A 150 7.66 1.49 -1.54
N THR A 151 7.25 1.29 -0.29
CA THR A 151 5.91 1.58 0.22
C THR A 151 6.02 2.57 1.37
N SER A 152 5.11 3.55 1.44
CA SER A 152 5.03 4.48 2.55
C SER A 152 4.38 3.84 3.78
N ASP A 153 4.55 4.47 4.93
CA ASP A 153 3.69 4.18 6.09
C ASP A 153 2.22 4.51 5.78
N ASP A 154 1.33 3.86 6.53
CA ASP A 154 -0.09 4.21 6.54
C ASP A 154 -0.31 5.53 7.24
N VAL A 155 -1.08 6.41 6.58
CA VAL A 155 -1.52 7.70 7.12
C VAL A 155 -3.03 7.66 7.26
N VAL A 156 -3.49 7.73 8.50
CA VAL A 156 -4.92 7.88 8.82
C VAL A 156 -5.27 9.35 8.79
N PHE A 157 -6.39 9.72 8.19
CA PHE A 157 -6.92 11.08 8.19
C PHE A 157 -8.45 11.08 8.28
N TYR A 158 -9.02 12.23 8.60
CA TYR A 158 -10.46 12.40 8.78
C TYR A 158 -11.05 13.33 7.74
N LEU A 159 -12.14 12.93 7.10
CA LEU A 159 -12.88 13.74 6.14
C LEU A 159 -14.22 14.20 6.72
N ARG A 160 -14.50 15.50 6.59
CA ARG A 160 -15.76 16.13 7.00
C ARG A 160 -16.41 16.85 5.83
N HIS A 161 -17.71 16.62 5.64
CA HIS A 161 -18.54 17.45 4.78
C HIS A 161 -19.14 18.62 5.59
N GLN A 162 -19.30 19.80 4.99
CA GLN A 162 -20.03 20.91 5.60
C GLN A 162 -21.53 20.63 5.54
N SER A 163 -22.19 20.75 6.69
CA SER A 163 -23.63 20.64 6.76
C SER A 163 -24.30 21.93 6.32
N LYS A 164 -25.17 21.88 5.29
CA LYS A 164 -26.06 22.99 4.93
C LYS A 164 -27.25 23.05 5.88
N ILE A 165 -27.02 23.26 7.17
CA ILE A 165 -28.09 23.61 8.11
C ILE A 165 -28.05 25.12 8.30
N ASN A 166 -28.91 25.84 7.58
CA ASN A 166 -29.15 27.27 7.82
C ASN A 166 -30.43 27.45 8.66
N PRO A 167 -30.35 27.49 10.00
CA PRO A 167 -31.53 27.61 10.86
C PRO A 167 -32.25 28.96 10.71
N ILE A 168 -31.52 30.01 10.34
CA ILE A 168 -32.04 31.39 10.20
C ILE A 168 -32.99 31.49 9.00
N ALA A 169 -32.69 30.81 7.90
CA ALA A 169 -33.56 30.77 6.72
C ALA A 169 -34.90 30.07 7.02
N LYS A 170 -34.87 28.95 7.75
CA LYS A 170 -36.09 28.23 8.16
C LYS A 170 -36.94 29.06 9.13
N ALA A 171 -36.33 29.77 10.08
CA ALA A 171 -37.06 30.64 11.00
C ALA A 171 -37.75 31.83 10.30
N LYS A 172 -37.07 32.50 9.35
CA LYS A 172 -37.66 33.59 8.56
C LYS A 172 -38.79 33.12 7.64
N ALA A 173 -38.66 31.94 7.02
CA ALA A 173 -39.74 31.36 6.20
C ALA A 173 -40.98 31.04 7.04
N LYS A 174 -40.80 30.46 8.23
CA LYS A 174 -41.90 30.15 9.16
C LYS A 174 -42.59 31.42 9.70
N ALA A 175 -41.84 32.47 10.00
CA ALA A 175 -42.39 33.76 10.42
C ALA A 175 -43.22 34.44 9.30
N LYS A 176 -42.73 34.40 8.05
CA LYS A 176 -43.45 34.99 6.90
C LYS A 176 -44.71 34.21 6.52
N ALA A 177 -44.72 32.88 6.69
CA ALA A 177 -45.91 32.06 6.49
C ALA A 177 -47.01 32.36 7.53
N LYS A 178 -46.63 32.60 8.79
CA LYS A 178 -47.57 32.95 9.86
C LYS A 178 -48.17 34.36 9.72
N ALA A 179 -47.43 35.28 9.11
CA ALA A 179 -47.89 36.65 8.86
C ALA A 179 -48.87 36.79 7.67
N LYS A 180 -48.93 35.79 6.78
CA LYS A 180 -49.89 35.76 5.64
C LYS A 180 -51.18 35.00 5.93
N ALA A 181 -51.25 34.29 7.06
CA ALA A 181 -52.41 33.50 7.47
C ALA A 181 -53.31 34.25 8.47
N LYS A 182 -53.13 35.56 8.61
CA LYS A 182 -53.92 36.49 9.41
C LYS A 182 -54.30 37.66 8.51
#